data_AF-A0A5C3NMR3-F1
#
_entry.id   AF-A0A5C3NMR3-F1
#
_cell.length_a   1.000
_cell.length_b   1.000
_cell.length_c   1.000
_cell.angle_alpha   90.00
_cell.angle_beta   90.00
_cell.angle_gamma   90.00
#
_symmetry.space_group_name_H-M   'P 1'
#
loop_
_entity.id
_entity.type
_entity.pdbx_description
1 polymer ?
#
loop_
_entity_poly.entity_id
_entity_poly.type
_entity_poly.pdbx_seq_one_letter_code
_entity_poly.pdbx_strand_id
1 'polypeptide(L)'
;MVLFADVAAALAGCPELYSTIHFGQLCAFFAVIHRLSPIITSSSPRRAVDLPSLPPDIAFSVAAAAQLTFDDTLKLWPVLGRLTMRTAPEELVLSESSVDARLAELASYKAELRS
;
A
#
# COMPACT_ATOMS: atom_id res chain seq x y z
N MET A 1 -3.48 14.30 -1.12
CA MET A 1 -3.39 14.69 0.31
C MET A 1 -4.45 13.90 1.07
N VAL A 2 -4.09 13.16 2.12
CA VAL A 2 -5.07 12.45 2.98
C VAL A 2 -5.61 13.44 4.01
N LEU A 3 -6.93 13.59 4.14
CA LEU A 3 -7.52 14.46 5.15
C LEU A 3 -7.58 13.74 6.50
N PHE A 4 -7.33 14.45 7.60
CA PHE A 4 -7.43 13.88 8.95
C PHE A 4 -8.83 13.30 9.23
N ALA A 5 -9.89 13.91 8.69
CA ALA A 5 -11.26 13.40 8.80
C ALA A 5 -11.42 12.01 8.18
N ASP A 6 -10.75 11.72 7.06
CA ASP A 6 -10.79 10.40 6.43
C ASP A 6 -10.10 9.34 7.30
N VAL A 7 -8.98 9.71 7.93
CA VAL A 7 -8.24 8.84 8.85
C VAL A 7 -9.09 8.54 10.09
N ALA A 8 -9.70 9.56 10.68
CA ALA A 8 -10.56 9.41 11.86
C ALA A 8 -11.80 8.55 11.55
N ALA A 9 -12.45 8.77 10.41
CA ALA A 9 -13.60 7.97 9.97
C ALA A 9 -13.21 6.50 9.73
N ALA A 10 -12.05 6.26 9.14
CA ALA A 10 -11.55 4.91 8.90
C ALA A 10 -11.22 4.20 10.24
N LEU A 11 -10.56 4.89 11.18
CA LEU A 11 -10.25 4.33 12.50
C LEU A 11 -11.49 4.13 13.39
N ALA A 12 -12.55 4.92 13.21
CA ALA A 12 -13.82 4.69 13.90
C ALA A 12 -14.43 3.32 13.57
N GLY A 13 -14.09 2.75 12.40
CA GLY A 13 -14.41 1.36 12.03
C GLY A 13 -13.58 0.29 12.74
N CYS A 14 -12.54 0.68 13.49
CA CYS A 14 -11.71 -0.19 14.32
C CYS A 14 -11.58 0.37 15.76
N PRO A 15 -12.62 0.24 16.60
CA PRO A 15 -12.70 0.85 17.92
C PRO A 15 -11.54 0.46 18.85
N GLU A 16 -11.05 -0.77 18.72
CA GLU A 16 -9.91 -1.33 19.48
C GLU A 16 -8.61 -0.54 19.26
N LEU A 17 -8.45 -0.01 18.05
CA LEU A 17 -7.26 0.72 17.63
C LEU A 17 -7.42 2.23 17.78
N TYR A 18 -8.65 2.73 17.64
CA TYR A 18 -8.96 4.15 17.78
C TYR A 18 -8.57 4.72 19.14
N SER A 19 -8.70 3.93 20.22
CA SER A 19 -8.39 4.36 21.59
C SER A 19 -6.91 4.22 21.96
N THR A 20 -6.14 3.43 21.20
CA THR A 20 -4.77 3.04 21.54
C THR A 20 -3.72 3.69 20.66
N ILE A 21 -4.08 4.05 19.42
CA ILE A 21 -3.15 4.64 18.46
C ILE A 21 -3.08 6.16 18.63
N HIS A 22 -1.86 6.68 18.69
CA HIS A 22 -1.60 8.11 18.77
C HIS A 22 -1.21 8.72 17.43
N PHE A 23 -1.37 10.04 17.31
CA PHE A 23 -1.08 10.78 16.08
C PHE A 23 0.34 10.55 15.53
N GLY A 24 1.35 10.47 16.41
CA GLY A 24 2.73 10.19 16.00
C GLY A 24 2.90 8.82 15.33
N GLN A 25 2.19 7.80 15.81
CA GLN A 25 2.23 6.44 15.23
C GLN A 25 1.53 6.41 13.86
N LEU A 26 0.42 7.15 13.71
CA LEU A 26 -0.25 7.30 12.42
C LEU A 26 0.65 7.96 11.38
N CYS A 27 1.31 9.07 11.76
CA CYS A 27 2.25 9.75 10.88
C CYS A 27 3.41 8.83 10.46
N ALA A 28 3.97 8.07 11.39
CA ALA A 28 5.03 7.10 11.11
C ALA A 28 4.54 5.98 10.18
N PHE A 29 3.35 5.43 10.42
CA PHE A 29 2.72 4.42 9.57
C PHE A 29 2.60 4.94 8.11
N PHE A 30 2.02 6.13 7.93
CA PHE A 30 1.84 6.70 6.59
C PHE A 30 3.18 6.99 5.90
N ALA A 31 4.16 7.53 6.62
CA ALA A 31 5.47 7.83 6.06
C ALA A 31 6.19 6.58 5.53
N VAL A 32 6.14 5.48 6.30
CA VAL A 32 6.77 4.22 5.91
C VAL A 32 6.03 3.55 4.76
N ILE A 33 4.70 3.48 4.82
CA ILE A 33 3.90 2.91 3.73
C ILE A 33 4.08 3.72 2.44
N HIS A 34 4.13 5.05 2.51
CA HIS A 34 4.37 5.88 1.33
C HIS A 34 5.72 5.55 0.68
N ARG A 35 6.79 5.46 1.49
CA ARG A 35 8.12 5.08 1.02
C ARG A 35 8.18 3.67 0.43
N LEU A 36 7.45 2.72 0.99
CA LEU A 36 7.42 1.32 0.56
C LEU A 36 6.34 1.02 -0.48
N SER A 37 5.49 2.00 -0.82
CA SER A 37 4.39 1.83 -1.76
C SER A 37 4.82 1.22 -3.11
N PRO A 38 5.98 1.57 -3.72
CA PRO A 38 6.39 0.92 -4.97
C PRO A 38 6.65 -0.59 -4.83
N ILE A 39 7.12 -1.02 -3.66
CA ILE A 39 7.40 -2.44 -3.38
C ILE A 39 6.09 -3.19 -3.13
N ILE A 40 5.18 -2.56 -2.37
CA ILE A 40 3.84 -3.11 -2.08
C ILE A 40 3.03 -3.26 -3.38
N THR A 41 3.10 -2.30 -4.30
CA THR A 41 2.36 -2.31 -5.57
C THR A 41 3.02 -3.16 -6.65
N SER A 42 4.35 -3.25 -6.70
CA SER A 42 5.04 -4.14 -7.67
C SER A 42 4.74 -5.62 -7.44
N SER A 43 4.47 -6.00 -6.19
CA SER A 43 4.06 -7.36 -5.81
C SER A 43 2.63 -7.70 -6.22
N SER A 44 1.83 -6.70 -6.60
CA SER A 44 0.44 -6.85 -7.01
C SER A 44 0.09 -5.75 -8.04
N PRO A 45 0.47 -5.92 -9.32
CA PRO A 45 0.12 -4.96 -10.36
C PRO A 45 -1.41 -4.89 -10.45
N ARG A 46 -2.00 -3.75 -10.06
CA ARG A 46 -3.46 -3.67 -9.84
C ARG A 46 -4.21 -2.84 -10.86
N ARG A 47 -5.23 -3.50 -11.41
CA ARG A 47 -6.51 -2.88 -11.79
C ARG A 47 -7.05 -2.12 -10.58
N ALA A 48 -7.47 -0.88 -10.81
CA ALA A 48 -7.66 0.25 -9.89
C ALA A 48 -8.46 0.08 -8.57
N VAL A 49 -8.87 -1.13 -8.13
CA VAL A 49 -9.92 -1.30 -7.10
C VAL A 49 -9.46 -2.04 -5.84
N ASP A 50 -8.50 -2.96 -5.93
CA ASP A 50 -8.22 -3.81 -4.77
C ASP A 50 -7.08 -3.22 -3.90
N LEU A 51 -7.10 -3.35 -2.57
CA LEU A 51 -5.94 -3.07 -1.69
C LEU A 51 -4.90 -4.23 -1.64
N PRO A 52 -3.61 -4.05 -2.01
CA PRO A 52 -2.60 -5.12 -1.94
C PRO A 52 -2.52 -5.77 -0.57
N SER A 53 -2.28 -7.09 -0.51
CA SER A 53 -1.91 -7.71 0.76
C SER A 53 -0.60 -7.10 1.24
N LEU A 54 -0.50 -6.73 2.52
CA LEU A 54 0.74 -6.21 3.08
C LEU A 54 1.74 -7.37 3.24
N PRO A 55 2.90 -7.36 2.56
CA PRO A 55 3.89 -8.41 2.73
C PRO A 55 4.37 -8.47 4.19
N PRO A 56 4.61 -9.66 4.78
CA PRO A 56 5.00 -9.80 6.19
C PRO A 56 6.23 -8.97 6.57
N ASP A 57 7.27 -8.97 5.73
CA ASP A 57 8.52 -8.22 5.98
C ASP A 57 8.29 -6.69 6.03
N ILE A 58 7.35 -6.21 5.20
CA ILE A 58 6.93 -4.82 5.20
C ILE A 58 6.08 -4.52 6.43
N ALA A 59 5.16 -5.41 6.80
CA ALA A 59 4.37 -5.28 8.02
C ALA A 59 5.26 -5.20 9.27
N PHE A 60 6.31 -6.02 9.36
CA PHE A 60 7.30 -5.93 10.45
C PHE A 60 8.03 -4.59 10.47
N SER A 61 8.46 -4.11 9.30
CA SER A 61 9.16 -2.82 9.17
C SER A 61 8.28 -1.65 9.58
N VAL A 62 6.99 -1.68 9.20
CA VAL A 62 5.99 -0.67 9.58
C VAL A 62 5.70 -0.73 11.07
N ALA A 63 5.50 -1.92 11.63
CA ALA A 63 5.26 -2.12 13.05
C ALA A 63 6.39 -1.54 13.90
N ALA A 64 7.64 -1.85 13.56
CA ALA A 64 8.82 -1.35 14.26
C ALA A 64 8.94 0.18 14.16
N ALA A 65 8.79 0.74 12.96
CA ALA A 65 8.94 2.18 12.73
C ALA A 65 7.81 3.02 13.35
N ALA A 66 6.59 2.48 13.37
CA ALA A 66 5.41 3.14 13.94
C ALA A 66 5.21 2.81 15.43
N GLN A 67 6.08 2.00 16.04
CA GLN A 67 5.92 1.52 17.42
C GLN A 67 4.54 0.87 17.64
N LEU A 68 4.10 0.07 16.67
CA LEU A 68 2.85 -0.69 16.70
C LEU A 68 3.18 -2.18 16.89
N THR A 69 2.22 -2.95 17.38
CA THR A 69 2.33 -4.39 17.30
C THR A 69 2.15 -4.84 15.84
N PHE A 70 2.64 -6.04 15.54
CA PHE A 70 2.43 -6.65 14.23
C PHE A 70 0.93 -6.82 13.93
N ASP A 71 0.15 -7.26 14.91
CA ASP A 71 -1.29 -7.45 14.79
C ASP A 71 -2.03 -6.12 14.55
N ASP A 72 -1.67 -5.06 15.27
CA ASP A 72 -2.25 -3.73 15.04
C ASP A 72 -1.93 -3.22 13.65
N THR A 73 -0.71 -3.48 13.17
CA THR A 73 -0.28 -3.10 11.81
C THR A 73 -1.12 -3.83 10.75
N LEU A 74 -1.38 -5.13 10.94
CA LEU A 74 -2.24 -5.90 10.05
C LEU A 74 -3.70 -5.45 10.08
N LYS A 75 -4.22 -5.08 11.25
CA LYS A 75 -5.58 -4.54 11.41
C LYS A 75 -5.71 -3.13 10.81
N LEU A 76 -4.67 -2.30 10.89
CA LEU A 76 -4.66 -0.95 10.29
C LEU A 76 -4.57 -0.97 8.78
N TRP A 77 -3.87 -1.95 8.21
CA TRP A 77 -3.66 -2.05 6.78
C TRP A 77 -4.93 -1.96 5.93
N PRO A 78 -6.00 -2.76 6.15
CA PRO A 78 -7.24 -2.65 5.39
C PRO A 78 -7.92 -1.28 5.51
N VAL A 79 -7.71 -0.59 6.62
CA VAL A 79 -8.37 0.68 6.94
C VAL A 79 -7.61 1.86 6.32
N LEU A 80 -6.32 1.94 6.61
CA LEU A 80 -5.47 3.08 6.24
C LEU A 80 -4.71 2.86 4.92
N GLY A 81 -4.38 1.61 4.58
CA GLY A 81 -3.68 1.29 3.33
C GLY A 81 -4.45 1.76 2.10
N ARG A 82 -5.79 1.72 2.14
CA ARG A 82 -6.64 2.25 1.06
C ARG A 82 -6.50 3.76 0.89
N LEU A 83 -6.41 4.50 2.00
CA LEU A 83 -6.19 5.94 1.96
C LEU A 83 -4.81 6.26 1.38
N THR A 84 -3.79 5.51 1.78
CA THR A 84 -2.42 5.71 1.28
C THR A 84 -2.32 5.41 -0.22
N MET A 85 -2.95 4.34 -0.70
CA MET A 85 -2.92 3.96 -2.11
C MET A 85 -3.70 4.93 -3.01
N ARG A 86 -4.80 5.51 -2.53
CA ARG A 86 -5.51 6.60 -3.25
C ARG A 86 -4.65 7.85 -3.46
N THR A 87 -3.63 8.03 -2.63
CA THR A 87 -2.70 9.16 -2.72
C THR A 87 -1.34 8.79 -3.31
N ALA A 88 -1.13 7.54 -3.70
CA ALA A 88 0.07 7.14 -4.40
C ALA A 88 0.12 7.82 -5.79
N PRO A 89 1.30 8.27 -6.25
CA PRO A 89 1.44 8.83 -7.60
C PRO A 89 0.89 7.87 -8.65
N GLU A 90 0.19 8.40 -9.67
CA GLU A 90 -0.30 7.61 -10.81
C GLU A 90 0.83 6.84 -11.52
N GLU A 91 2.08 7.29 -11.41
CA GLU A 91 3.26 6.60 -11.93
C GLU A 91 3.50 5.20 -11.29
N LEU A 92 2.97 4.96 -10.09
CA LEU A 92 2.97 3.64 -9.42
C LEU A 92 1.69 2.84 -9.72
N VAL A 93 0.71 3.46 -10.37
CA VAL A 93 -0.49 2.84 -10.92
C VAL A 93 -0.18 2.56 -12.39
N LEU A 94 0.30 1.36 -12.70
CA LEU A 94 0.38 0.97 -14.11
C LEU A 94 -1.04 1.06 -14.67
N SER A 95 -1.31 2.06 -15.52
CA SER A 95 -2.56 2.12 -16.28
C SER A 95 -2.71 0.80 -17.03
N GLU A 96 -3.94 0.32 -17.25
CA GLU A 96 -4.15 -0.94 -18.00
C GLU A 96 -3.40 -0.92 -19.34
N SER A 97 -3.32 0.24 -19.98
CA SER A 97 -2.52 0.48 -21.18
C SER A 97 -1.01 0.28 -21.00
N SER A 98 -0.45 0.59 -19.83
CA SER A 98 0.97 0.41 -19.51
C SER A 98 1.30 -1.05 -19.14
N VAL A 99 0.35 -1.77 -18.53
CA VAL A 99 0.47 -3.22 -18.29
C VAL A 99 0.47 -3.99 -19.61
N ASP A 100 -0.48 -3.69 -20.51
CA ASP A 100 -0.57 -4.33 -21.83
C ASP A 100 0.67 -4.03 -22.68
N ALA A 101 1.19 -2.80 -22.64
CA ALA A 101 2.43 -2.44 -23.32
C ALA A 101 3.64 -3.24 -22.81
N ARG A 102 3.82 -3.36 -21.49
CA ARG A 102 4.94 -4.14 -20.92
C ARG A 102 4.81 -5.64 -21.16
N LEU A 103 3.58 -6.17 -21.17
CA LEU A 103 3.33 -7.57 -21.52
C LEU A 103 3.65 -7.86 -22.99
N ALA A 104 3.30 -6.93 -23.89
CA ALA A 104 3.66 -7.02 -25.30
C ALA A 104 5.18 -6.96 -25.52
N GLU A 105 5.88 -6.09 -24.79
CA GLU A 105 7.34 -5.96 -24.84
C GLU A 105 8.04 -7.23 -24.36
N LEU A 106 7.58 -7.82 -23.25
CA LEU A 106 8.07 -9.10 -22.73
C LEU A 106 7.81 -10.28 -23.68
N ALA A 107 6.67 -10.26 -24.39
CA ALA A 107 6.35 -11.26 -25.39
C ALA A 107 7.26 -11.16 -26.62
N SER A 108 7.56 -9.94 -27.07
CA SER A 108 8.50 -9.67 -28.16
C SER A 108 9.91 -10.14 -27.81
N TYR A 109 10.39 -9.81 -26.62
CA TYR A 109 11.71 -10.21 -26.16
C TYR A 109 11.87 -11.74 -26.04
N LYS A 110 10.81 -12.45 -25.61
CA LYS A 110 10.78 -13.92 -25.59
C LYS A 110 10.78 -14.55 -26.99
N ALA A 111 10.23 -13.85 -27.98
CA ALA A 111 10.21 -14.33 -29.36
C ALA A 111 11.61 -14.22 -30.00
N GLU A 112 12.32 -13.10 -29.77
CA GLU A 112 13.69 -12.89 -30.23
C GLU A 112 14.71 -13.86 -29.60
N LEU A 113 14.51 -14.23 -28.33
CA LEU A 113 15.35 -15.23 -27.66
C LEU A 113 15.14 -16.67 -28.15
N ARG A 114 14.11 -16.92 -28.97
CA ARG A 114 13.76 -18.24 -29.52
C ARG A 114 14.08 -18.37 -31.02
N SER A 115 14.56 -17.31 -31.67
CA SER A 115 15.07 -17.33 -33.06
C SER A 115 16.59 -17.45 -33.09
#